data_AF-A0A416D5L2-F1
#
_entry.id   AF-A0A416D5L2-F1
#
_cell.length_a   1.000
_cell.length_b   1.000
_cell.length_c   1.000
_cell.angle_alpha   90.00
_cell.angle_beta   90.00
_cell.angle_gamma   90.00
#
_symmetry.space_group_name_H-M   'P 1'
#
loop_
_entity.id
_entity.type
_entity.pdbx_description
1 polymer ?
#
loop_
_entity_poly.entity_id
_entity_poly.type
_entity_poly.pdbx_seq_one_letter_code
_entity_poly.pdbx_strand_id
1 'polypeptide(L)'
;MINVAKTAGFCYGVKRAVDDVYKEIENGKKIATLGPLIHNRQVIEDLASKGVYAYDSIEDIPSDHTVVIRHTECRKLFMTK
;
A
#
# COMPACT_ATOMS: atom_id res chain seq x y z
N MET A 1 -21.96 -25.58 9.61
CA MET A 1 -20.78 -25.24 10.43
C MET A 1 -19.80 -24.52 9.52
N ILE A 2 -19.39 -23.30 9.86
CA ILE A 2 -18.41 -22.53 9.08
C ILE A 2 -17.05 -22.75 9.74
N ASN A 3 -16.08 -23.27 8.99
CA ASN A 3 -14.71 -23.51 9.46
C ASN A 3 -13.77 -22.55 8.74
N VAL A 4 -13.04 -21.73 9.50
CA VAL A 4 -12.02 -20.83 8.96
C VAL A 4 -10.67 -21.56 8.95
N ALA A 5 -9.94 -21.48 7.84
CA ALA A 5 -8.62 -22.09 7.73
C ALA A 5 -7.61 -21.41 8.67
N LYS A 6 -6.70 -22.19 9.27
CA LYS A 6 -5.66 -21.68 10.19
C LYS A 6 -4.71 -20.67 9.54
N THR A 7 -4.60 -20.68 8.22
CA THR A 7 -3.76 -19.78 7.41
C THR A 7 -4.56 -18.74 6.64
N ALA A 8 -5.85 -18.55 6.95
CA ALA A 8 -6.66 -17.51 6.32
C ALA A 8 -6.13 -16.12 6.72
N GLY A 9 -5.73 -15.30 5.75
CA GLY A 9 -5.23 -13.94 5.99
C GLY A 9 -4.22 -13.49 4.93
N PHE A 10 -3.65 -12.30 5.13
CA PHE A 10 -2.57 -11.78 4.29
C PHE A 10 -1.30 -12.63 4.45
N CYS A 11 -0.58 -12.86 3.36
CA CYS A 11 0.79 -13.36 3.46
C CYS A 11 1.66 -12.31 4.17
N TYR A 12 2.75 -12.76 4.79
CA TYR A 12 3.62 -11.89 5.59
C TYR A 12 4.09 -10.64 4.84
N GLY A 13 4.46 -10.79 3.56
CA GLY A 13 4.91 -9.67 2.73
C GLY A 13 3.83 -8.60 2.51
N VAL A 14 2.61 -9.03 2.22
CA VAL A 14 1.47 -8.12 2.01
C VAL A 14 1.11 -7.41 3.30
N LYS A 15 1.06 -8.13 4.42
CA LYS A 15 0.76 -7.54 5.72
C LYS A 15 1.76 -6.44 6.07
N ARG A 16 3.06 -6.72 5.94
CA ARG A 16 4.11 -5.73 6.21
C ARG A 16 3.99 -4.50 5.31
N ALA A 17 3.78 -4.69 4.01
CA ALA A 17 3.67 -3.57 3.08
C ALA A 17 2.51 -2.63 3.43
N VAL A 18 1.37 -3.19 3.81
CA VAL A 18 0.17 -2.44 4.22
C VAL A 18 0.39 -1.75 5.57
N ASP A 19 0.89 -2.48 6.59
CA ASP A 19 1.16 -1.92 7.92
C ASP A 19 2.15 -0.75 7.85
N ASP A 20 3.18 -0.87 7.02
CA ASP A 20 4.16 0.20 6.85
C ASP A 20 3.58 1.40 6.08
N VAL A 21 2.58 1.23 5.21
CA VAL A 21 1.89 2.37 4.59
C VAL A 21 1.05 3.10 5.63
N TYR A 22 0.29 2.37 6.45
CA TYR A 22 -0.48 2.97 7.54
C TYR A 22 0.38 3.76 8.51
N LYS A 23 1.53 3.22 8.93
CA LYS A 23 2.47 3.94 9.81
C LYS A 23 2.96 5.25 9.21
N GLU A 24 3.27 5.29 7.92
CA GLU A 24 3.75 6.51 7.29
C GLU A 24 2.63 7.57 7.15
N ILE A 25 1.39 7.13 6.92
CA ILE A 25 0.21 8.01 6.98
C ILE A 25 0.06 8.59 8.40
N GLU A 26 0.19 7.77 9.44
CA GLU A 26 0.14 8.22 10.84
C GLU A 26 1.26 9.21 11.18
N ASN A 27 2.43 9.05 10.56
CA ASN A 27 3.55 10.01 10.66
C ASN A 27 3.31 11.31 9.86
N GLY A 28 2.15 11.47 9.23
CA GLY A 28 1.78 12.66 8.46
C GLY A 28 2.40 12.74 7.07
N LYS A 29 2.99 11.65 6.55
CA LYS A 29 3.52 11.65 5.19
C LYS A 29 2.41 11.44 4.17
N LYS A 30 2.53 12.17 3.07
CA LYS A 30 1.71 11.92 1.88
C LYS A 30 2.29 10.74 1.12
N ILE A 31 1.48 9.70 0.93
CA ILE A 31 1.92 8.46 0.32
C ILE A 31 1.18 8.30 -1.01
N ALA A 32 1.92 7.96 -2.06
CA ALA A 32 1.38 7.53 -3.35
C ALA A 32 1.91 6.13 -3.65
N THR A 33 1.14 5.30 -4.35
CA THR A 33 1.63 3.99 -4.81
C THR A 33 1.78 3.96 -6.31
N LEU A 34 2.85 3.34 -6.82
CA LEU A 34 2.98 3.08 -8.25
C LEU A 34 2.30 1.74 -8.57
N GLY A 35 1.11 1.82 -9.15
CA GLY A 35 0.17 0.72 -9.30
C GLY A 35 -0.50 0.29 -7.98
N PRO A 36 -1.42 -0.69 -8.04
CA PRO A 36 -2.21 -1.11 -6.89
C PRO A 36 -1.36 -1.88 -5.88
N LEU A 37 -1.24 -1.38 -4.63
CA LEU A 37 -0.45 -2.00 -3.58
C LEU A 37 -0.84 -3.47 -3.34
N ILE A 38 -2.15 -3.73 -3.28
CA ILE A 38 -2.73 -5.06 -3.10
C ILE A 38 -4.01 -5.19 -3.92
N HIS A 39 -4.35 -6.40 -4.38
CA HIS A 39 -5.61 -6.67 -5.08
C HIS A 39 -6.76 -6.98 -4.09
N ASN A 40 -6.95 -6.13 -3.09
CA ASN A 40 -8.08 -6.21 -2.16
C ASN A 40 -8.79 -4.86 -2.13
N ARG A 41 -10.03 -4.85 -2.66
CA ARG A 41 -10.84 -3.65 -2.80
C ARG A 41 -11.07 -2.92 -1.48
N GLN A 42 -11.32 -3.65 -0.39
CA GLN A 42 -11.59 -3.03 0.92
C GLN A 42 -10.40 -2.21 1.42
N VAL A 43 -9.19 -2.73 1.23
CA VAL A 43 -7.97 -2.02 1.65
C VAL A 43 -7.65 -0.88 0.70
N ILE A 44 -7.89 -1.03 -0.61
CA ILE A 44 -7.74 0.08 -1.56
C ILE A 44 -8.66 1.24 -1.17
N GLU A 45 -9.92 0.95 -0.86
CA GLU A 45 -10.91 1.95 -0.44
C GLU A 45 -10.52 2.62 0.89
N ASP A 46 -10.03 1.85 1.87
CA ASP A 46 -9.53 2.41 3.14
C ASP A 46 -8.31 3.33 2.93
N LEU A 47 -7.34 2.90 2.12
CA LEU A 47 -6.17 3.70 1.76
C LEU A 47 -6.56 4.99 1.03
N ALA A 48 -7.49 4.91 0.08
CA ALA A 48 -8.01 6.07 -0.63
C ALA A 48 -8.70 7.05 0.33
N SER A 49 -9.47 6.56 1.31
CA SER A 49 -10.09 7.40 2.35
C SER A 49 -9.08 8.17 3.20
N LYS A 50 -7.85 7.65 3.30
CA LYS A 50 -6.71 8.26 3.99
C LYS A 50 -5.82 9.10 3.07
N GLY A 51 -6.21 9.29 1.81
CA GLY A 51 -5.48 10.10 0.84
C GLY A 51 -4.36 9.36 0.10
N VAL A 52 -4.31 8.03 0.17
CA VAL A 52 -3.32 7.22 -0.57
C VAL A 52 -3.94 6.68 -1.85
N TYR A 53 -3.40 7.11 -2.98
CA TYR A 53 -3.88 6.74 -4.30
C TYR A 53 -2.82 5.98 -5.09
N ALA A 54 -3.28 5.07 -5.95
CA ALA A 54 -2.45 4.38 -6.91
C ALA A 54 -2.37 5.19 -8.20
N TYR A 55 -1.15 5.35 -8.72
CA TYR A 55 -0.84 6.03 -9.98
C TYR A 55 -0.18 5.06 -10.93
N ASP A 56 -0.44 5.19 -12.23
CA ASP A 56 0.16 4.32 -13.25
C ASP A 56 1.58 4.75 -13.64
N SER A 57 1.88 6.05 -13.52
CA SER A 57 3.17 6.64 -13.86
C SER A 57 3.73 7.50 -12.73
N ILE A 58 5.06 7.51 -12.58
CA ILE A 58 5.76 8.35 -11.59
C ILE A 58 5.54 9.84 -11.86
N GLU A 59 5.32 10.22 -13.12
CA GLU A 59 5.13 11.59 -13.58
C GLU A 59 3.87 12.23 -12.97
N ASP A 60 2.79 11.45 -12.85
CA ASP A 60 1.50 11.89 -12.29
C ASP A 60 1.53 12.06 -10.77
N ILE A 61 2.57 11.54 -10.11
CA ILE A 61 2.71 11.63 -8.66
C ILE A 61 3.23 13.02 -8.28
N PRO A 62 2.54 13.73 -7.36
CA PRO A 62 3.02 15.01 -6.85
C PRO A 62 4.39 14.87 -6.17
N SER A 63 5.26 15.87 -6.33
CA SER A 63 6.64 15.81 -5.83
C SER A 63 6.75 15.69 -4.31
N ASP A 64 5.75 16.15 -3.56
CA ASP A 64 5.73 16.07 -2.10
C ASP A 64 5.27 14.69 -1.55
N HIS A 65 5.03 13.71 -2.42
CA HIS A 65 4.62 12.37 -2.02
C HIS A 65 5.78 11.40 -1.95
N THR A 66 5.75 10.57 -0.92
CA THR A 66 6.56 9.37 -0.83
C THR A 66 5.93 8.28 -1.69
N VAL A 67 6.65 7.81 -2.70
CA VAL A 67 6.20 6.77 -3.62
C VAL A 67 6.54 5.39 -3.06
N VAL A 68 5.53 4.53 -2.96
CA VAL A 68 5.66 3.12 -2.59
C VAL A 68 5.49 2.27 -3.85
N ILE A 69 6.54 1.54 -4.21
CA ILE A 69 6.53 0.65 -5.36
C ILE A 69 6.34 -0.79 -4.87
N ARG A 70 5.36 -1.50 -5.45
CA ARG A 70 5.17 -2.93 -5.22
C ARG A 70 6.16 -3.73 -6.07
N HIS A 71 6.85 -4.69 -5.47
CA HIS A 71 7.62 -5.71 -6.20
C HIS A 71 6.98 -7.08 -5.98
N THR A 72 7.19 -8.04 -6.89
CA THR A 72 6.67 -9.42 -6.82
C THR A 72 7.03 -10.17 -5.53
N GLU A 73 8.02 -9.70 -4.77
CA GLU A 73 8.45 -10.27 -3.48
C GLU A 73 8.05 -9.42 -2.26
N CYS A 74 7.14 -8.43 -2.40
CA CYS A 74 6.80 -7.48 -1.34
C CYS A 74 8.04 -6.81 -0.70
N ARG A 75 9.03 -6.41 -1.51
CA ARG A 75 10.09 -5.49 -1.07
C ARG A 75 9.63 -4.06 -1.29
N LYS A 76 9.68 -3.27 -0.22
CA LYS A 76 9.32 -1.85 -0.22
C LYS A 76 10.49 -1.04 -0.77
N LEU A 77 10.25 -0.25 -1.80
CA LEU A 77 11.14 0.82 -2.23
C LEU A 77 10.42 2.14 -2.00
N PHE A 78 11.03 3.04 -1.23
CA PHE A 78 10.56 4.41 -1.07
C PHE A 78 11.34 5.29 -2.02
N MET A 79 10.64 5.97 -2.92
CA MET A 79 11.19 7.06 -3.70
C MET A 79 10.54 8.35 -3.24
N THR A 80 11.35 9.32 -2.84
CA THR A 80 10.90 10.70 -2.66
C THR A 80 11.17 11.42 -3.97
N LYS A 81 10.16 12.12 -4.48
CA LYS A 81 10.29 12.93 -5.69
C LYS A 81 10.60 14.39 -5.31
#